data_AF-A0A1V3WDG6-F1
#
_entry.id   AF-A0A1V3WDG6-F1
#
_cell.length_a   1.000
_cell.length_b   1.000
_cell.length_c   1.000
_cell.angle_alpha   90.00
_cell.angle_beta   90.00
_cell.angle_gamma   90.00
#
_symmetry.space_group_name_H-M   'P 1'
#
loop_
_entity.id
_entity.type
_entity.pdbx_description
1 polymer ?
#
loop_
_entity_poly.entity_id
_entity_poly.type
_entity_poly.pdbx_seq_one_letter_code
_entity_poly.pdbx_strand_id
1 'polypeptide(L)'
;MLTRHQDGILLERIGAQPLWIPWQSITALRAERGIAGKVAARDGILAVRWQLPSGVEIDTGFRADNRDDLDGWVDGWTEGAA
;
A
#
# COMPACT_ATOMS: atom_id res chain seq x y z
N MET A 1 7.29 8.93 1.13
CA MET A 1 6.78 8.78 2.51
C MET A 1 5.37 8.21 2.44
N LEU A 2 5.05 7.26 3.32
CA LEU A 2 3.71 6.69 3.46
C LEU A 2 3.17 7.07 4.85
N THR A 3 1.99 7.67 4.90
CA THR A 3 1.39 8.14 6.16
C THR A 3 -0.02 7.59 6.30
N ARG A 4 -0.31 7.03 7.48
CA ARG A 4 -1.63 6.52 7.82
C ARG A 4 -2.50 7.67 8.34
N HIS A 5 -3.68 7.83 7.75
CA HIS A 5 -4.72 8.75 8.23
C HIS A 5 -5.98 7.98 8.62
N GLN A 6 -6.89 8.63 9.34
CA GLN A 6 -8.15 8.02 9.74
C GLN A 6 -9.02 7.61 8.53
N ASP A 7 -8.96 8.38 7.43
CA ASP A 7 -9.81 8.21 6.24
C ASP A 7 -9.10 7.51 5.06
N GLY A 8 -7.79 7.26 5.19
CA GLY A 8 -7.03 6.58 4.14
C GLY A 8 -5.52 6.62 4.35
N ILE A 9 -4.80 6.43 3.26
CA ILE A 9 -3.35 6.45 3.20
C ILE A 9 -2.92 7.59 2.26
N LEU A 10 -1.99 8.42 2.74
CA LEU A 10 -1.32 9.42 1.92
C LEU A 10 0.05 8.90 1.49
N LEU A 11 0.29 8.94 0.18
CA LEU A 11 1.59 8.70 -0.42
C LEU A 11 2.17 10.02 -0.93
N GLU A 12 3.34 10.37 -0.42
CA GLU A 12 4.12 11.50 -0.89
C GLU A 12 5.39 11.02 -1.58
N ARG A 13 5.65 11.56 -2.77
CA ARG A 13 6.81 11.24 -3.61
C ARG A 13 7.48 12.53 -4.04
N ILE A 14 8.81 12.51 -4.10
CA ILE A 14 9.58 13.67 -4.57
C ILE A 14 9.30 13.86 -6.07
N GLY A 15 8.95 15.08 -6.47
CA GLY A 15 8.74 15.44 -7.88
C GLY A 15 7.44 14.93 -8.50
N ALA A 16 6.52 14.37 -7.72
CA ALA A 16 5.19 13.97 -8.18
C ALA A 16 4.11 14.47 -7.22
N GLN A 17 2.88 14.58 -7.71
CA GLN A 17 1.76 14.92 -6.84
C GLN A 17 1.51 13.81 -5.80
N PRO A 18 1.09 14.18 -4.58
CA PRO A 18 0.65 13.22 -3.58
C PRO A 18 -0.49 12.34 -4.11
N LEU A 19 -0.50 11.08 -3.72
CA LEU A 19 -1.54 10.13 -4.05
C LEU A 19 -2.32 9.80 -2.77
N TRP A 20 -3.63 9.97 -2.81
CA TRP A 20 -4.54 9.59 -1.74
C TRP A 20 -5.22 8.27 -2.06
N ILE A 21 -5.19 7.33 -1.12
CA ILE A 21 -5.83 6.01 -1.22
C ILE A 21 -6.85 5.87 -0.07
N PRO A 22 -8.16 5.99 -0.34
CA PRO A 22 -9.20 5.84 0.69
C PRO A 22 -9.25 4.40 1.25
N TRP A 23 -9.47 4.24 2.56
CA TRP A 23 -9.56 2.90 3.18
C TRP A 23 -10.59 1.99 2.52
N GLN A 24 -11.77 2.52 2.24
CA GLN A 24 -12.88 1.83 1.60
C GLN A 24 -12.59 1.35 0.17
N SER A 25 -11.53 1.88 -0.45
CA SER A 25 -11.11 1.44 -1.79
C SER A 25 -10.06 0.33 -1.74
N ILE A 26 -9.45 0.07 -0.57
CA ILE A 26 -8.39 -0.93 -0.42
C ILE A 26 -9.02 -2.31 -0.32
N THR A 27 -8.70 -3.17 -1.28
CA THR A 27 -9.18 -4.56 -1.33
C THR A 27 -8.16 -5.55 -0.79
N ALA A 28 -6.87 -5.17 -0.73
CA ALA A 28 -5.84 -5.97 -0.07
C ALA A 28 -4.64 -5.15 0.37
N LEU A 29 -4.02 -5.54 1.48
CA LEU A 29 -2.77 -4.97 1.96
C LEU A 29 -1.80 -6.11 2.32
N ARG A 30 -0.65 -6.18 1.63
CA ARG A 30 0.25 -7.35 1.66
C ARG A 30 1.71 -6.94 1.75
N ALA A 31 2.51 -7.71 2.46
CA ALA A 31 3.97 -7.65 2.35
C ALA A 31 4.43 -8.61 1.24
N GLU A 32 5.12 -8.09 0.23
CA GLU A 32 5.53 -8.82 -0.97
C GLU A 32 7.04 -8.76 -1.17
N ARG A 33 7.60 -9.81 -1.78
CA ARG A 33 9.00 -9.82 -2.29
C ARG A 33 9.13 -9.09 -3.61
N GLY A 34 8.03 -8.88 -4.33
CA GLY A 34 8.04 -8.19 -5.60
C GLY A 34 6.67 -7.78 -6.11
N ILE A 35 6.62 -6.74 -6.94
CA ILE A 35 5.41 -6.31 -7.65
C ILE A 35 5.81 -5.84 -9.05
N ALA A 36 5.09 -6.30 -10.08
CA ALA A 36 5.24 -5.89 -11.49
C ALA A 36 6.71 -5.60 -11.92
N GLY A 37 7.59 -6.60 -11.86
CA GLY A 37 8.98 -6.48 -12.31
C GLY A 37 9.97 -5.85 -11.31
N LYS A 38 9.53 -5.39 -10.13
CA LYS A 38 10.43 -5.05 -9.02
C LYS A 38 10.62 -6.27 -8.12
N VAL A 39 11.83 -6.81 -8.06
CA VAL A 39 12.21 -7.90 -7.16
C VAL A 39 13.08 -7.34 -6.04
N ALA A 40 12.65 -7.48 -4.79
CA ALA A 40 13.48 -7.24 -3.62
C ALA A 40 14.03 -8.59 -3.11
N ALA A 41 15.24 -8.59 -2.55
CA ALA A 41 15.86 -9.82 -2.05
C ALA A 41 15.08 -10.50 -0.91
N ARG A 42 14.22 -9.74 -0.20
CA ARG A 42 13.32 -10.17 0.89
C ARG A 42 12.01 -9.35 0.85
N ASP A 43 10.92 -9.82 1.46
CA ASP A 43 9.64 -9.08 1.55
C ASP A 43 9.89 -7.71 2.17
N GLY A 44 10.03 -6.70 1.33
CA GLY A 44 10.38 -5.33 1.70
C GLY A 44 9.50 -4.33 0.95
N ILE A 45 8.46 -4.84 0.28
CA ILE A 45 7.50 -4.07 -0.47
C ILE A 45 6.14 -4.25 0.20
N LEU A 46 5.52 -3.15 0.63
CA LEU A 46 4.10 -3.11 0.92
C LEU A 46 3.33 -2.98 -0.37
N ALA A 47 2.58 -4.00 -0.76
CA ALA A 47 1.65 -3.94 -1.87
C ALA A 47 0.25 -3.58 -1.35
N VAL A 48 -0.26 -2.46 -1.82
CA VAL A 48 -1.64 -2.01 -1.57
C VAL A 48 -2.44 -2.21 -2.84
N ARG A 49 -3.42 -3.11 -2.81
CA ARG A 49 -4.42 -3.26 -3.86
C ARG A 49 -5.61 -2.40 -3.53
N TRP A 50 -6.02 -1.58 -4.49
CA TRP A 50 -7.16 -0.70 -4.32
C TRP A 50 -7.90 -0.47 -5.64
N GLN A 51 -9.18 -0.18 -5.54
CA GLN A 51 -10.09 -0.07 -6.67
C GLN A 51 -10.40 1.39 -6.97
N LEU A 52 -10.24 1.79 -8.23
CA LEU A 52 -10.68 3.10 -8.71
C LEU A 52 -12.20 3.17 -8.80
N PRO A 53 -12.81 4.37 -8.83
CA PRO A 53 -14.25 4.53 -9.03
C PRO A 53 -14.79 3.87 -10.31
N SER A 54 -13.93 3.67 -11.31
CA SER A 54 -14.26 2.96 -12.55
C SER A 54 -14.40 1.43 -12.39
N GLY A 55 -14.02 0.87 -11.24
CA GLY A 55 -13.97 -0.57 -11.01
C GLY A 55 -12.62 -1.22 -11.32
N VAL A 56 -11.65 -0.46 -11.82
CA VAL A 56 -10.30 -0.97 -12.13
C VAL A 56 -9.50 -1.15 -10.84
N GLU A 57 -8.96 -2.35 -10.63
CA GLU A 57 -8.02 -2.62 -9.54
C GLU A 57 -6.59 -2.18 -9.91
N ILE A 58 -5.93 -1.53 -8.96
CA ILE A 58 -4.54 -1.08 -9.07
C ILE A 58 -3.75 -1.63 -7.89
N ASP A 59 -2.61 -2.22 -8.22
CA ASP A 59 -1.61 -2.62 -7.25
C ASP A 59 -0.52 -1.54 -7.15
N THR A 60 -0.35 -0.96 -5.96
CA THR A 60 0.69 0.04 -5.68
C THR A 60 1.68 -0.52 -4.66
N GLY A 61 2.94 -0.68 -5.08
CA GLY A 61 4.01 -1.19 -4.23
C GLY A 61 4.89 -0.09 -3.64
N PHE A 62 5.13 -0.15 -2.33
CA PHE A 62 5.99 0.75 -1.57
C PHE A 62 7.15 -0.01 -0.98
N ARG A 63 8.38 0.40 -1.28
CA ARG A 63 9.55 -0.16 -0.59
C ARG A 63 9.65 0.49 0.78
N ALA A 64 9.63 -0.31 1.83
CA ALA A 64 9.87 0.17 3.18
C ALA A 64 11.38 0.35 3.42
N ASP A 65 11.74 1.38 4.19
CA ASP A 65 13.13 1.60 4.61
C ASP A 65 13.55 0.56 5.66
N ASN A 66 12.64 0.22 6.59
CA ASN A 66 12.73 -0.93 7.48
C ASN A 66 11.60 -1.93 7.19
N ARG A 67 11.93 -3.21 7.10
CA ARG A 67 10.95 -4.26 6.84
C ARG A 67 10.00 -4.45 8.03
N ASP A 68 10.50 -4.37 9.25
CA ASP A 68 9.69 -4.68 10.43
C ASP A 68 8.50 -3.71 10.58
N ASP A 69 8.58 -2.54 9.94
CA ASP A 69 7.48 -1.58 9.85
C ASP A 69 6.30 -2.12 9.02
N LEU A 70 6.53 -3.06 8.10
CA LEU A 70 5.50 -3.66 7.26
C LEU A 70 4.47 -4.43 8.08
N ASP A 71 4.89 -5.09 9.15
CA ASP A 71 4.01 -5.88 10.01
C ASP A 71 2.94 -4.97 10.64
N GLY A 72 3.31 -3.76 11.08
CA GLY A 72 2.36 -2.76 11.60
C GLY A 72 1.33 -2.26 10.58
N TRP A 73 1.62 -2.39 9.28
CA TRP A 73 0.66 -2.08 8.21
C TRP A 73 -0.25 -3.27 7.90
N VAL A 74 0.31 -4.48 7.81
CA VAL A 74 -0.43 -5.71 7.47
C VAL A 74 -1.30 -6.17 8.63
N ASP A 75 -0.76 -6.28 9.85
CA ASP A 75 -1.48 -6.76 11.02
C ASP A 75 -2.59 -5.80 11.45
N GLY A 76 -2.41 -4.50 11.18
CA GLY A 76 -3.39 -3.46 11.44
C GLY A 76 -4.52 -3.38 10.41
N TRP A 77 -4.55 -4.29 9.42
CA TRP A 77 -5.57 -4.38 8.37
C TRP A 77 -6.31 -5.72 8.50
N THR A 78 -7.52 -5.68 9.06
CA THR A 78 -8.44 -6.81 9.03
C THR A 78 -9.23 -6.75 7.73
N GLU A 79 -9.25 -7.84 6.98
CA GLU A 79 -10.02 -7.95 5.73
C GLU A 79 -11.50 -7.61 5.98
N GLY A 80 -12.02 -6.60 5.26
CA GLY A 80 -13.45 -6.29 5.27
C GLY A 80 -13.95 -5.33 6.35
N ALA A 81 -13.42 -4.11 6.43
CA ALA A 81 -14.25 -2.96 6.82
C ALA A 81 -15.08 -2.53 5.60
N ALA A 82 -16.04 -3.37 5.22
CA ALA A 82 -17.10 -3.05 4.26
C ALA A 82 -18.26 -2.36 4.97
#